data_AF-A0A3D4B680-F1
#
_entry.id   AF-A0A3D4B680-F1
#
_cell.length_a   1.000
_cell.length_b   1.000
_cell.length_c   1.000
_cell.angle_alpha   90.00
_cell.angle_beta   90.00
_cell.angle_gamma   90.00
#
_symmetry.space_group_name_H-M   'P 1'
#
loop_
_entity.id
_entity.type
_entity.pdbx_description
1 polymer ?
#
loop_
_entity_poly.entity_id
_entity_poly.type
_entity_poly.pdbx_seq_one_letter_code
_entity_poly.pdbx_strand_id
1 'polypeptide(L)'
;GLDQHCRFDVPAAVRIGEAVKPYNPYFIEEPIQPHNVSALREVRERTGVPIAAGERIFTRWGFQQILEQRAADILNPDLAWTGGITEMKKIADYAQTHYIPMAPHNYGPLNCIALTHFMAVIPNTRHLEFTAYHYPTWNTYIDEPIEVTEGHLPLRERPGLGCELSAAMLELPRVVIEAE
;
A
#
# COMPACT_ATOMS: atom_id res chain seq x y z
N GLY A 1 3.70 10.83 -0.06
CA GLY A 1 3.27 11.63 -1.23
C GLY A 1 2.12 12.50 -0.82
N LEU A 2 1.22 12.80 -1.76
CA LEU A 2 -0.09 13.37 -1.47
C LEU A 2 -1.15 12.30 -1.75
N ASP A 3 -1.92 11.91 -0.74
CA ASP A 3 -2.99 10.94 -0.88
C ASP A 3 -4.35 11.63 -1.01
N GLN A 4 -5.11 11.24 -2.04
CA GLN A 4 -6.41 11.80 -2.40
C GLN A 4 -7.59 10.87 -2.11
N HIS A 5 -7.35 9.60 -1.73
CA HIS A 5 -8.36 8.61 -1.36
C HIS A 5 -9.51 8.46 -2.40
N CYS A 6 -9.20 8.49 -3.70
CA CYS A 6 -10.16 8.40 -4.80
C CYS A 6 -11.31 9.43 -4.76
N ARG A 7 -11.11 10.59 -4.11
CA ARG A 7 -12.19 11.56 -3.87
C ARG A 7 -12.50 12.47 -5.06
N PHE A 8 -11.63 12.51 -6.07
CA PHE A 8 -11.74 13.47 -7.17
C PHE A 8 -12.14 12.82 -8.48
N ASP A 9 -12.71 13.64 -9.36
CA ASP A 9 -12.83 13.34 -10.78
C ASP A 9 -11.53 13.70 -11.52
N VAL A 10 -11.44 13.33 -12.80
CA VAL A 10 -10.24 13.59 -13.62
C VAL A 10 -9.90 15.10 -13.66
N PRO A 11 -10.83 16.03 -13.95
CA PRO A 11 -10.50 17.46 -13.97
C PRO A 11 -10.00 18.01 -12.64
N ALA A 12 -10.59 17.61 -11.51
CA ALA A 12 -10.15 18.06 -10.19
C ALA A 12 -8.79 17.47 -9.82
N ALA A 13 -8.57 16.17 -10.04
CA ALA A 13 -7.27 15.53 -9.83
C ALA A 13 -6.16 16.20 -10.65
N VAL A 14 -6.44 16.53 -11.92
CA VAL A 14 -5.47 17.23 -12.78
C VAL A 14 -5.14 18.63 -12.24
N ARG A 15 -6.15 19.42 -11.87
CA ARG A 15 -5.94 20.75 -11.28
C ARG A 15 -5.12 20.70 -9.99
N ILE A 16 -5.39 19.72 -9.12
CA ILE A 16 -4.61 19.52 -7.90
C ILE A 16 -3.16 19.15 -8.27
N GLY A 17 -2.98 18.20 -9.19
CA GLY A 17 -1.65 17.77 -9.63
C GLY A 17 -0.81 18.91 -10.21
N GLU A 18 -1.39 19.77 -11.04
CA GLU A 18 -0.72 20.98 -11.55
C GLU A 18 -0.35 21.95 -10.43
N ALA A 19 -1.25 22.17 -9.47
CA ALA A 19 -1.00 23.06 -8.34
C ALA A 19 0.12 22.55 -7.43
N VAL A 20 0.26 21.23 -7.25
CA VAL A 20 1.30 20.66 -6.38
C VAL A 20 2.62 20.38 -7.10
N LYS A 21 2.63 20.36 -8.44
CA LYS A 21 3.81 20.08 -9.26
C LYS A 21 5.06 20.90 -8.90
N PRO A 22 4.98 22.22 -8.59
CA PRO A 22 6.15 23.01 -8.20
C PRO A 22 6.86 22.53 -6.93
N TYR A 23 6.17 21.76 -6.07
CA TYR A 23 6.73 21.20 -4.84
C TYR A 23 7.40 19.84 -5.04
N ASN A 24 7.40 19.32 -6.28
CA ASN A 24 8.01 18.04 -6.66
C ASN A 24 7.60 16.88 -5.72
N PRO A 25 6.29 16.61 -5.55
CA PRO A 25 5.84 15.53 -4.69
C PRO A 25 6.33 14.19 -5.24
N TYR A 26 6.69 13.28 -4.33
CA TYR A 26 7.18 11.94 -4.71
C TYR A 26 6.14 11.14 -5.51
N PHE A 27 4.85 11.27 -5.15
CA PHE A 27 3.70 10.80 -5.92
C PHE A 27 2.43 11.54 -5.51
N ILE A 28 1.39 11.41 -6.33
CA ILE A 28 -0.02 11.55 -5.96
C ILE A 28 -0.63 10.15 -5.89
N GLU A 29 -1.23 9.81 -4.76
CA GLU A 29 -1.83 8.50 -4.48
C GLU A 29 -3.33 8.56 -4.67
N GLU A 30 -3.84 7.56 -5.39
CA GLU A 30 -5.26 7.34 -5.66
C GLU A 30 -6.03 8.62 -6.00
N PRO A 31 -5.66 9.33 -7.09
CA PRO A 31 -6.29 10.59 -7.44
C PRO A 31 -7.77 10.46 -7.80
N ILE A 32 -8.15 9.32 -8.37
CA ILE A 32 -9.50 9.01 -8.84
C ILE A 32 -9.85 7.56 -8.52
N GLN A 33 -11.13 7.22 -8.63
CA GLN A 33 -11.65 5.86 -8.47
C GLN A 33 -10.90 4.82 -9.34
N PRO A 34 -10.62 3.61 -8.82
CA PRO A 34 -9.74 2.63 -9.47
C PRO A 34 -10.39 1.91 -10.67
N HIS A 35 -11.71 2.03 -10.83
CA HIS A 35 -12.49 1.26 -11.81
C HIS A 35 -12.13 1.56 -13.28
N ASN A 36 -11.62 2.76 -13.57
CA ASN A 36 -11.29 3.16 -14.94
C ASN A 36 -9.79 3.46 -15.06
N VAL A 37 -9.03 2.44 -15.45
CA VAL A 37 -7.57 2.52 -15.65
C VAL A 37 -7.19 3.54 -16.73
N SER A 38 -8.00 3.69 -17.77
CA SER A 38 -7.73 4.68 -18.83
C SER A 38 -7.87 6.12 -18.31
N ALA A 39 -8.83 6.38 -17.43
CA ALA A 39 -8.98 7.67 -16.77
C ALA A 39 -7.81 7.94 -15.80
N LEU A 40 -7.32 6.92 -15.09
CA LEU A 40 -6.15 7.06 -14.22
C LEU A 40 -4.90 7.43 -15.03
N ARG A 41 -4.73 6.78 -16.19
CA ARG A 41 -3.68 7.12 -17.15
C ARG A 41 -3.81 8.56 -17.64
N GLU A 42 -5.02 9.03 -17.96
CA GLU A 42 -5.25 10.43 -18.36
C GLU A 42 -4.78 11.41 -17.28
N VAL A 43 -5.10 11.15 -16.01
CA VAL A 43 -4.63 11.97 -14.88
C VAL A 43 -3.10 11.98 -14.81
N ARG A 44 -2.46 10.81 -14.91
CA ARG A 44 -1.00 10.69 -14.91
C ARG A 44 -0.36 11.51 -16.03
N GLU A 45 -0.85 11.36 -17.26
CA GLU A 45 -0.32 12.06 -18.44
C GLU A 45 -0.51 13.58 -18.36
N ARG A 46 -1.64 14.04 -17.82
CA ARG A 46 -1.98 15.47 -17.75
C ARG A 46 -1.30 16.20 -16.59
N THR A 47 -1.19 15.56 -15.42
CA THR A 47 -0.49 16.19 -14.28
C THR A 47 1.02 16.23 -14.51
N GLY A 48 1.58 15.15 -15.08
CA GLY A 48 3.03 14.95 -15.16
C GLY A 48 3.70 14.84 -13.79
N VAL A 49 2.93 14.47 -12.76
CA VAL A 49 3.40 14.11 -11.42
C VAL A 49 3.29 12.59 -11.29
N PRO A 50 4.25 11.89 -10.65
CA PRO A 50 4.16 10.44 -10.51
C PRO A 50 2.87 10.02 -9.80
N ILE A 51 2.22 8.96 -10.31
CA ILE A 51 0.99 8.42 -9.72
C ILE A 51 1.26 7.11 -8.99
N ALA A 52 0.75 6.98 -7.76
CA ALA A 52 0.67 5.73 -7.01
C ALA A 52 -0.78 5.21 -6.99
N ALA A 53 -0.98 3.91 -7.26
CA ALA A 53 -2.30 3.29 -7.23
C ALA A 53 -2.21 1.76 -7.03
N GLY A 54 -3.19 1.18 -6.31
CA GLY A 54 -3.08 -0.22 -5.90
C GLY A 54 -3.79 -0.63 -4.62
N GLU A 55 -3.97 0.24 -3.63
CA GLU A 55 -4.47 -0.19 -2.31
C GLU A 55 -5.86 -0.84 -2.41
N ARG A 56 -6.74 -0.34 -3.30
CA ARG A 56 -8.09 -0.88 -3.57
C ARG A 56 -8.15 -1.83 -4.77
N ILE A 57 -7.02 -2.38 -5.19
CA ILE A 57 -6.91 -3.25 -6.35
C ILE A 57 -6.59 -4.67 -5.90
N PHE A 58 -7.39 -5.60 -6.40
CA PHE A 58 -7.37 -6.98 -5.98
C PHE A 58 -6.69 -7.84 -7.04
N THR A 59 -5.78 -8.73 -6.58
CA THR A 59 -5.13 -9.78 -7.39
C THR A 59 -4.30 -9.27 -8.58
N ARG A 60 -3.46 -10.14 -9.17
CA ARG A 60 -2.65 -9.76 -10.34
C ARG A 60 -3.46 -9.29 -11.54
N TRP A 61 -4.72 -9.70 -11.68
CA TRP A 61 -5.56 -9.34 -12.82
C TRP A 61 -5.97 -7.86 -12.81
N GLY A 62 -6.19 -7.27 -11.63
CA GLY A 62 -6.40 -5.83 -11.52
C GLY A 62 -5.14 -5.04 -11.87
N PHE A 63 -4.00 -5.48 -11.34
CA PHE A 63 -2.70 -4.83 -11.60
C PHE A 63 -2.23 -4.99 -13.05
N GLN A 64 -2.57 -6.09 -13.72
CA GLN A 64 -2.27 -6.30 -15.13
C GLN A 64 -2.73 -5.11 -15.99
N GLN A 65 -3.96 -4.64 -15.80
CA GLN A 65 -4.47 -3.54 -16.61
C GLN A 65 -3.69 -2.24 -16.38
N ILE A 66 -3.29 -1.95 -15.13
CA ILE A 66 -2.49 -0.77 -14.80
C ILE A 66 -1.11 -0.84 -15.44
N LEU A 67 -0.45 -1.99 -15.35
CA LEU A 67 0.89 -2.21 -15.88
C LEU A 67 0.92 -2.11 -17.41
N GLU A 68 -0.01 -2.79 -18.08
CA GLU A 68 -0.11 -2.80 -19.55
C GLU A 68 -0.46 -1.42 -20.12
N GLN A 69 -1.30 -0.65 -19.42
CA GLN A 69 -1.66 0.71 -19.84
C GLN A 69 -0.69 1.78 -19.32
N ARG A 70 0.29 1.42 -18.49
CA ARG A 70 1.19 2.36 -17.79
C ARG A 70 0.44 3.47 -17.06
N ALA A 71 -0.64 3.09 -16.36
CA ALA A 71 -1.55 4.03 -15.70
C ALA A 71 -1.01 4.57 -14.36
N ALA A 72 -0.01 3.90 -13.76
CA ALA A 72 0.65 4.33 -12.54
C ALA A 72 2.18 4.23 -12.69
N ASP A 73 2.89 5.04 -11.91
CA ASP A 73 4.35 5.04 -11.81
C ASP A 73 4.86 4.20 -10.64
N ILE A 74 4.01 3.99 -9.63
CA ILE A 74 4.29 3.18 -8.43
C ILE A 74 3.03 2.37 -8.12
N LEU A 75 3.18 1.09 -7.78
CA LEU A 75 2.07 0.29 -7.26
C LEU A 75 2.09 0.28 -5.73
N ASN A 76 0.93 0.47 -5.09
CA ASN A 76 0.76 0.38 -3.63
C ASN A 76 -0.26 -0.70 -3.20
N PRO A 77 -0.16 -1.97 -3.64
CA PRO A 77 -1.06 -3.01 -3.15
C PRO A 77 -1.01 -3.15 -1.63
N ASP A 78 -2.15 -3.44 -1.03
CA ASP A 78 -2.24 -3.88 0.37
C ASP A 78 -2.14 -5.40 0.44
N LEU A 79 -1.26 -5.93 1.30
CA LEU A 79 -1.04 -7.38 1.43
C LEU A 79 -2.33 -8.14 1.77
N ALA A 80 -3.13 -7.61 2.70
CA ALA A 80 -4.33 -8.25 3.22
C ALA A 80 -5.46 -8.24 2.19
N TRP A 81 -5.52 -7.23 1.31
CA TRP A 81 -6.59 -7.10 0.33
C TRP A 81 -6.23 -7.76 -1.00
N THR A 82 -4.99 -7.59 -1.46
CA THR A 82 -4.57 -8.00 -2.79
C THR A 82 -4.43 -9.52 -2.97
N GLY A 83 -4.45 -10.30 -1.89
CA GLY A 83 -4.46 -11.77 -1.91
C GLY A 83 -3.29 -12.44 -1.18
N GLY A 84 -2.63 -11.72 -0.25
CA GLY A 84 -1.56 -12.24 0.59
C GLY A 84 -0.17 -12.20 -0.05
N ILE A 85 0.82 -12.67 0.71
CA ILE A 85 2.26 -12.65 0.36
C ILE A 85 2.52 -13.26 -1.03
N THR A 86 1.92 -14.41 -1.31
CA THR A 86 2.09 -15.12 -2.59
C THR A 86 1.60 -14.29 -3.77
N GLU A 87 0.41 -13.67 -3.65
CA GLU A 87 -0.15 -12.89 -4.74
C GLU A 87 0.61 -11.57 -4.94
N MET A 88 1.03 -10.93 -3.84
CA MET A 88 1.93 -9.77 -3.89
C MET A 88 3.27 -10.08 -4.55
N LYS A 89 3.88 -11.25 -4.30
CA LYS A 89 5.12 -11.66 -4.99
C LYS A 89 4.93 -11.72 -6.50
N LYS A 90 3.83 -12.32 -6.96
CA LYS A 90 3.49 -12.41 -8.38
C LYS A 90 3.26 -11.04 -9.00
N ILE A 91 2.64 -10.11 -8.27
CA ILE A 91 2.45 -8.72 -8.70
C ILE A 91 3.80 -7.99 -8.79
N ALA A 92 4.67 -8.18 -7.80
CA ALA A 92 6.00 -7.58 -7.80
C ALA A 92 6.85 -8.02 -8.99
N ASP A 93 6.86 -9.32 -9.27
CA ASP A 93 7.59 -9.88 -10.40
C ASP A 93 7.06 -9.34 -11.73
N TYR A 94 5.73 -9.21 -11.85
CA TYR A 94 5.14 -8.61 -13.04
C TYR A 94 5.44 -7.13 -13.16
N ALA A 95 5.31 -6.35 -12.08
CA ALA A 95 5.65 -4.93 -12.08
C ALA A 95 7.13 -4.69 -12.45
N GLN A 96 8.02 -5.60 -12.04
CA GLN A 96 9.44 -5.56 -12.40
C GLN A 96 9.67 -5.67 -13.91
N THR A 97 8.88 -6.46 -14.65
CA THR A 97 9.00 -6.53 -16.13
C THR A 97 8.56 -5.24 -16.83
N HIS A 98 7.80 -4.39 -16.15
CA HIS A 98 7.36 -3.07 -16.65
C HIS A 98 8.23 -1.91 -16.12
N TYR A 99 9.28 -2.21 -15.34
CA TYR A 99 10.11 -1.22 -14.64
C TYR A 99 9.31 -0.31 -13.70
N ILE A 100 8.22 -0.84 -13.12
CA ILE A 100 7.38 -0.12 -12.16
C ILE A 100 7.69 -0.66 -10.75
N PRO A 101 8.13 0.21 -9.82
CA PRO A 101 8.39 -0.18 -8.43
C PRO A 101 7.10 -0.30 -7.61
N MET A 102 7.24 -0.89 -6.42
CA MET A 102 6.20 -1.02 -5.42
C MET A 102 6.51 -0.20 -4.15
N ALA A 103 5.49 0.42 -3.59
CA ALA A 103 5.49 1.02 -2.26
C ALA A 103 4.20 0.55 -1.55
N PRO A 104 4.21 -0.63 -0.91
CA PRO A 104 2.98 -1.26 -0.43
C PRO A 104 2.22 -0.40 0.58
N HIS A 105 0.90 -0.38 0.45
CA HIS A 105 0.00 0.16 1.47
C HIS A 105 0.05 -0.73 2.71
N ASN A 106 -0.02 -0.13 3.89
CA ASN A 106 0.10 -0.83 5.16
C ASN A 106 -0.91 -0.33 6.18
N TYR A 107 -1.83 -1.22 6.55
CA TYR A 107 -2.73 -1.01 7.67
C TYR A 107 -2.72 -2.21 8.64
N GLY A 108 -2.29 -1.96 9.87
CA GLY A 108 -2.27 -2.94 10.97
C GLY A 108 -0.90 -3.57 11.25
N PRO A 109 -0.70 -4.11 12.47
CA PRO A 109 0.61 -4.58 12.92
C PRO A 109 1.08 -5.85 12.20
N LEU A 110 0.18 -6.82 11.99
CA LEU A 110 0.52 -8.06 11.29
C LEU A 110 0.83 -7.81 9.80
N ASN A 111 0.10 -6.87 9.19
CA ASN A 111 0.33 -6.45 7.82
C ASN A 111 1.72 -5.82 7.68
N CYS A 112 2.09 -4.93 8.62
CA CYS A 112 3.41 -4.31 8.67
C CYS A 112 4.54 -5.35 8.76
N ILE A 113 4.43 -6.32 9.68
CA ILE A 113 5.46 -7.37 9.85
C ILE A 113 5.54 -8.27 8.60
N ALA A 114 4.41 -8.64 8.01
CA ALA A 114 4.42 -9.42 6.77
C ALA A 114 5.06 -8.64 5.61
N LEU A 115 4.83 -7.33 5.55
CA LEU A 115 5.41 -6.43 4.56
C LEU A 115 6.92 -6.26 4.72
N THR A 116 7.47 -6.24 5.94
CA THR A 116 8.93 -6.17 6.12
C THR A 116 9.62 -7.41 5.54
N HIS A 117 9.10 -8.61 5.83
CA HIS A 117 9.59 -9.86 5.25
C HIS A 117 9.45 -9.89 3.72
N PHE A 118 8.32 -9.43 3.20
CA PHE A 118 8.12 -9.29 1.76
C PHE A 118 9.18 -8.35 1.16
N MET A 119 9.30 -7.12 1.65
CA MET A 119 10.22 -6.13 1.09
C MET A 119 11.70 -6.54 1.19
N ALA A 120 12.07 -7.36 2.18
CA ALA A 120 13.43 -7.90 2.30
C ALA A 120 13.87 -8.78 1.13
N VAL A 121 12.92 -9.39 0.41
CA VAL A 121 13.21 -10.31 -0.70
C VAL A 121 12.76 -9.78 -2.07
N ILE A 122 12.15 -8.59 -2.12
CA ILE A 122 11.63 -7.99 -3.36
C ILE A 122 12.46 -6.77 -3.77
N PRO A 123 13.22 -6.87 -4.88
CA PRO A 123 14.20 -5.84 -5.24
C PRO A 123 13.58 -4.55 -5.78
N ASN A 124 12.32 -4.57 -6.24
CA ASN A 124 11.62 -3.39 -6.78
C ASN A 124 10.72 -2.69 -5.74
N THR A 125 10.97 -2.87 -4.44
CA THR A 125 10.27 -2.12 -3.39
C THR A 125 10.99 -0.81 -3.04
N ARG A 126 10.25 0.19 -2.55
CA ARG A 126 10.77 1.52 -2.19
C ARG A 126 10.72 1.79 -0.69
N HIS A 127 9.55 2.17 -0.21
CA HIS A 127 9.30 2.48 1.20
C HIS A 127 8.04 1.75 1.66
N LEU A 128 8.00 1.47 2.96
CA LEU A 128 6.84 0.90 3.63
C LEU A 128 6.05 2.03 4.26
N GLU A 129 4.74 2.08 4.03
CA GLU A 129 3.87 2.99 4.76
C GLU A 129 3.88 2.67 6.26
N PHE A 130 3.92 3.72 7.10
CA PHE A 130 3.93 3.57 8.56
C PHE A 130 3.09 4.65 9.25
N THR A 131 1.93 4.27 9.77
CA THR A 131 1.01 5.18 10.46
C THR A 131 1.32 5.28 11.96
N ALA A 132 2.37 6.03 12.34
CA ALA A 132 2.86 6.14 13.72
C ALA A 132 1.76 6.42 14.77
N TYR A 133 0.69 7.13 14.38
CA TYR A 133 -0.48 7.42 15.22
C TYR A 133 -1.19 6.15 15.76
N HIS A 134 -1.27 5.07 14.98
CA HIS A 134 -2.00 3.85 15.39
C HIS A 134 -1.15 2.86 16.19
N TYR A 135 0.18 2.94 16.09
CA TYR A 135 1.09 1.95 16.69
C TYR A 135 1.04 1.84 18.22
N PRO A 136 0.79 2.91 19.01
CA PRO A 136 0.60 2.76 20.45
C PRO A 136 -0.49 1.74 20.79
N THR A 137 -1.57 1.70 20.01
CA THR A 137 -2.64 0.72 20.17
C THR A 137 -2.29 -0.61 19.50
N TRP A 138 -1.82 -0.59 18.26
CA TRP A 138 -1.53 -1.82 17.51
C TRP A 138 -0.41 -2.66 18.14
N ASN A 139 0.57 -2.03 18.79
CA ASN A 139 1.63 -2.74 19.51
C ASN A 139 1.09 -3.52 20.72
N THR A 140 -0.10 -3.19 21.23
CA THR A 140 -0.74 -3.98 22.28
C THR A 140 -1.32 -5.30 21.79
N TYR A 141 -1.46 -5.49 20.46
CA TYR A 141 -2.07 -6.68 19.85
C TYR A 141 -1.06 -7.79 19.51
N ILE A 142 0.24 -7.49 19.63
CA ILE A 142 1.34 -8.40 19.33
C ILE A 142 2.23 -8.54 20.57
N ASP A 143 2.95 -9.65 20.67
CA ASP A 143 3.79 -9.98 21.82
C ASP A 143 5.07 -9.13 21.92
N GLU A 144 5.57 -8.65 20.80
CA GLU A 144 6.72 -7.75 20.70
C GLU A 144 6.34 -6.53 19.86
N PRO A 145 6.56 -5.29 20.34
CA PRO A 145 6.16 -4.07 19.63
C PRO A 145 6.93 -3.86 18.33
N ILE A 146 6.32 -3.15 17.39
CA ILE A 146 6.99 -2.66 16.19
C ILE A 146 7.59 -1.29 16.50
N GLU A 147 8.91 -1.17 16.40
CA GLU A 147 9.66 0.06 16.68
C GLU A 147 10.47 0.49 15.45
N VAL A 148 10.23 1.72 15.01
CA VAL A 148 11.01 2.35 13.93
C VAL A 148 12.21 3.04 14.55
N THR A 149 13.42 2.64 14.15
CA THR A 149 14.68 3.26 14.58
C THR A 149 15.35 3.90 13.38
N GLU A 150 15.61 5.20 13.45
CA GLU A 150 16.24 5.99 12.36
C GLU A 150 15.54 5.84 10.99
N GLY A 151 14.22 5.63 10.99
CA GLY A 151 13.44 5.43 9.77
C GLY A 151 13.48 4.00 9.23
N HIS A 152 14.06 3.05 9.97
CA HIS A 152 14.17 1.65 9.60
C HIS A 152 13.36 0.75 10.53
N LEU A 153 12.80 -0.31 9.96
CA LEU A 153 12.15 -1.40 10.68
C LEU A 153 13.03 -2.65 10.62
N PRO A 154 13.41 -3.25 11.76
CA PRO A 154 14.18 -4.48 11.76
C PRO A 154 13.33 -5.67 11.29
N LEU A 155 13.98 -6.63 10.64
CA LEU A 155 13.37 -7.93 10.34
C LEU A 155 13.34 -8.78 11.60
N ARG A 156 12.25 -9.52 11.79
CA ARG A 156 12.12 -10.47 12.89
C ARG A 156 12.74 -11.81 12.50
N GLU A 157 13.45 -12.43 13.44
CA GLU A 157 14.17 -13.69 13.17
C GLU A 157 13.41 -14.94 13.60
N ARG A 158 12.36 -14.79 14.41
CA ARG A 158 11.51 -15.90 14.85
C ARG A 158 10.76 -16.53 13.64
N PRO A 159 10.45 -17.84 13.69
CA PRO A 159 9.74 -18.52 12.59
C PRO A 159 8.42 -17.85 12.17
N GLY A 160 8.04 -18.04 10.91
CA GLY A 160 6.81 -17.46 10.36
C GLY A 160 6.91 -15.96 10.17
N LEU A 161 5.91 -15.21 10.64
CA LEU A 161 5.98 -13.74 10.68
C LEU A 161 6.96 -13.24 11.75
N GLY A 162 7.34 -14.09 12.70
CA GLY A 162 8.22 -13.74 13.79
C GLY A 162 7.52 -12.98 14.93
N CYS A 163 6.20 -13.08 15.04
CA CYS A 163 5.40 -12.51 16.11
C CYS A 163 4.28 -13.46 16.54
N GLU A 164 3.80 -13.31 17.76
CA GLU A 164 2.56 -13.93 18.24
C GLU A 164 1.52 -12.84 18.52
N LEU A 165 0.24 -13.23 18.51
CA LEU A 165 -0.81 -12.37 19.03
C LEU A 165 -0.68 -12.25 20.55
N SER A 166 -0.87 -11.04 21.07
CA SER A 166 -0.89 -10.83 22.52
C SER A 166 -2.14 -11.45 23.14
N ALA A 167 -2.07 -11.78 24.44
CA ALA A 167 -3.27 -12.18 25.18
C ALA A 167 -4.36 -11.09 25.15
N ALA A 168 -3.96 -9.80 25.19
CA ALA A 168 -4.88 -8.68 25.13
C ALA A 168 -5.71 -8.65 23.83
N MET A 169 -5.13 -9.09 22.70
CA MET A 169 -5.87 -9.23 21.43
C MET A 169 -6.98 -10.28 21.54
N LEU A 170 -6.74 -11.38 22.26
CA LEU A 170 -7.70 -12.48 22.41
C LEU A 170 -8.88 -12.12 23.31
N GLU A 171 -8.68 -11.16 24.22
CA GLU A 171 -9.70 -10.66 25.14
C GLU A 171 -10.52 -9.49 24.57
N LEU A 172 -10.25 -9.05 23.32
CA LEU A 172 -11.02 -7.98 22.70
C LEU A 172 -12.51 -8.38 22.60
N PRO A 173 -13.44 -7.43 22.81
CA PRO A 173 -14.85 -7.70 22.67
C PRO A 173 -15.16 -8.30 21.31
N ARG A 174 -15.83 -9.45 21.29
CA ARG A 174 -16.31 -10.05 20.06
C ARG A 174 -17.42 -9.17 19.51
N VAL A 175 -17.27 -8.73 18.26
CA VAL A 175 -18.35 -8.07 17.54
C VAL A 175 -19.37 -9.14 17.13
N VAL A 176 -20.51 -9.17 17.80
CA VAL A 176 -21.65 -10.01 17.41
C VAL A 176 -22.53 -9.15 16.50
N ILE A 177 -22.68 -9.58 15.25
CA ILE A 177 -23.61 -8.95 14.30
C ILE A 177 -24.94 -9.68 14.46
N GLU A 178 -25.89 -9.05 15.13
CA GLU A 178 -27.28 -9.50 15.15
C GLU A 178 -27.97 -8.96 13.89
N ALA A 179 -28.42 -9.85 13.02
CA ALA A 179 -29.30 -9.50 11.92
C ALA A 179 -30.75 -9.76 12.38
N GLU A 180 -31.57 -8.70 12.42
CA GLU A 180 -33.04 -8.83 12.50
C GLU A 180 -33.62 -9.30 11.16
#